data_AF-A0A7U9NER7-F1
#
_entry.id   AF-A0A7U9NER7-F1
#
_cell.length_a   1.000
_cell.length_b   1.000
_cell.length_c   1.000
_cell.angle_alpha   90.00
_cell.angle_beta   90.00
_cell.angle_gamma   90.00
#
_symmetry.space_group_name_H-M   'P 1'
#
loop_
_entity.id
_entity.type
_entity.pdbx_description
1 polymer ?
#
loop_
_entity_poly.entity_id
_entity_poly.type
_entity_poly.pdbx_seq_one_letter_code
_entity_poly.pdbx_strand_id
1 'polypeptide(L)' 'MEKFKEFSYPIPDDDFFKQAWLIGSDLGDLVYFYAEGKDGFGIYRDEAGNLYVRDGEKIADTLTDFLVKGTGIDIALTL' A
#
# COMPACT_ATOMS: atom_id res chain seq x y z
N MET A 1 15.22 17.16 18.27
CA MET A 1 15.31 17.23 16.79
C MET A 1 15.56 15.85 16.15
N GLU A 2 15.41 14.74 16.89
CA GLU A 2 15.64 13.37 16.39
C GLU A 2 14.44 12.74 15.67
N LYS A 3 13.25 13.35 15.78
CA LYS A 3 11.96 12.74 15.40
C LYS A 3 11.68 12.66 13.89
N PHE A 4 12.65 13.01 13.04
CA PHE A 4 12.49 13.05 11.58
C PHE A 4 13.56 12.25 10.81
N LYS A 5 14.46 11.55 11.50
CA LYS A 5 15.46 10.68 10.82
C LYS A 5 14.80 9.52 10.07
N GLU A 6 13.68 9.02 10.55
CA GLU A 6 12.90 7.95 9.91
C GLU A 6 12.32 8.38 8.54
N PHE A 7 12.03 9.66 8.37
CA PHE A 7 11.59 10.22 7.08
C PHE A 7 12.76 10.72 6.21
N SER A 8 14.00 10.55 6.66
CA SER A 8 15.21 10.98 5.94
C SER A 8 15.87 9.86 5.13
N TYR A 9 15.31 8.65 5.20
CA TYR A 9 15.69 7.62 4.23
C TYR A 9 15.26 8.09 2.86
N PRO A 10 16.18 8.14 1.88
CA PRO A 10 15.78 8.44 0.51
C PRO A 10 14.68 7.45 0.15
N ILE A 11 13.57 7.98 -0.38
CA ILE A 11 12.63 7.16 -1.12
C ILE A 11 13.51 6.34 -2.08
N PRO A 12 13.49 5.00 -1.97
CA PRO A 12 14.27 4.15 -2.86
C PRO A 12 14.06 4.63 -4.29
N ASP A 13 15.07 4.53 -5.16
CA ASP A 13 14.92 4.83 -6.59
C ASP A 13 14.08 3.73 -7.27
N ASP A 14 12.94 3.45 -6.68
CA ASP A 14 11.90 2.55 -7.11
C ASP A 14 10.82 3.39 -7.77
N ASP A 15 10.15 2.77 -8.72
CA ASP A 15 9.12 3.44 -9.50
C ASP A 15 7.78 3.50 -8.74
N PHE A 16 7.73 3.31 -7.41
CA PHE A 16 6.47 3.29 -6.66
C PHE A 16 5.65 4.54 -6.92
N PHE A 17 6.25 5.73 -6.75
CA PHE A 17 5.55 6.99 -7.00
C PHE A 17 5.25 7.24 -8.49
N LYS A 18 5.74 6.41 -9.41
CA LYS A 18 5.40 6.43 -10.84
C LYS A 18 4.36 5.37 -11.22
N GLN A 19 4.21 4.31 -10.42
CA GLN A 19 3.42 3.11 -10.72
C GLN A 19 2.24 2.92 -9.77
N ALA A 20 2.21 3.64 -8.64
CA ALA A 20 1.20 3.51 -7.61
C ALA A 20 0.51 4.82 -7.26
N TRP A 21 -0.77 4.72 -6.89
CA TRP A 21 -1.54 5.80 -6.29
C TRP A 21 -1.91 5.42 -4.86
N LEU A 22 -1.31 6.09 -3.88
CA LEU A 22 -1.66 5.96 -2.46
C LEU A 22 -3.07 6.47 -2.16
N ILE A 23 -3.94 5.62 -1.62
CA ILE A 23 -5.34 5.94 -1.34
C ILE A 23 -5.67 6.03 0.15
N GLY A 24 -4.77 5.62 1.04
CA GLY A 24 -4.93 5.79 2.48
C GLY A 24 -3.87 5.06 3.30
N SER A 25 -3.98 5.19 4.61
CA SER A 25 -3.27 4.39 5.62
C SER A 25 -4.19 4.11 6.79
N ASP A 26 -3.84 3.12 7.61
CA ASP A 26 -4.57 2.77 8.83
C ASP A 26 -4.21 3.66 10.04
N LEU A 27 -3.39 4.70 9.83
CA LEU A 27 -2.74 5.53 10.84
C LEU A 27 -1.76 4.78 11.77
N GLY A 28 -1.53 3.50 11.51
CA GLY A 28 -0.50 2.67 12.11
C GLY A 28 0.56 2.33 11.08
N ASP A 29 0.81 1.05 10.92
CA ASP A 29 1.92 0.52 10.13
C ASP A 29 1.50 0.04 8.73
N LEU A 30 0.30 0.36 8.24
CA LEU A 30 -0.18 -0.11 6.93
C LEU A 30 -0.56 1.05 5.99
N VAL A 31 -0.21 0.88 4.71
CA VAL A 31 -0.59 1.78 3.61
C VAL A 31 -1.36 1.04 2.54
N TYR A 32 -2.26 1.74 1.86
CA TYR A 32 -3.09 1.19 0.80
C TYR A 32 -2.89 1.97 -0.48
N PHE A 33 -2.72 1.28 -1.61
CA PHE A 33 -2.45 1.91 -2.88
C PHE A 33 -3.04 1.12 -4.05
N TYR A 34 -3.33 1.83 -5.15
CA TYR A 34 -3.59 1.23 -6.44
C TYR A 34 -2.30 1.04 -7.21
N ALA A 35 -2.09 -0.16 -7.76
CA ALA A 35 -0.96 -0.43 -8.65
C ALA A 35 -1.22 -1.67 -9.51
N GLU A 36 -0.32 -1.92 -10.47
CA GLU A 36 -0.15 -3.22 -11.11
C GLU A 36 0.95 -4.00 -10.37
N GLY A 37 0.54 -4.89 -9.45
CA GLY A 37 1.46 -5.72 -8.69
C GLY A 37 1.59 -7.13 -9.28
N LYS A 38 2.17 -8.05 -8.50
CA LYS A 38 2.39 -9.46 -8.90
C LYS A 38 1.10 -10.21 -9.29
N ASP A 39 -0.03 -9.77 -8.75
CA ASP A 39 -1.37 -10.35 -8.93
C ASP A 39 -2.27 -9.49 -9.86
N GLY A 40 -1.64 -8.70 -10.74
CA GLY A 40 -2.30 -7.82 -11.70
C GLY A 40 -2.72 -6.48 -11.13
N PHE A 41 -3.55 -5.74 -11.87
CA PHE A 41 -4.04 -4.44 -11.41
C PHE A 41 -5.04 -4.60 -10.26
N GLY A 42 -4.93 -3.75 -9.23
CA GLY A 42 -5.89 -3.70 -8.14
C GLY A 42 -5.44 -2.83 -6.96
N ILE A 43 -6.05 -3.09 -5.81
CA ILE A 43 -5.72 -2.46 -4.53
C ILE A 43 -4.79 -3.36 -3.77
N TYR A 44 -3.71 -2.77 -3.30
CA TYR A 44 -2.64 -3.40 -2.57
C TYR A 44 -2.47 -2.76 -1.19
N ARG A 45 -1.93 -3.56 -0.27
CA ARG A 45 -1.51 -3.16 1.07
C ARG A 45 -0.02 -3.46 1.24
N ASP A 46 0.69 -2.60 1.93
CA ASP A 46 2.05 -2.88 2.40
C ASP A 46 2.29 -2.18 3.76
N GLU A 47 3.41 -2.48 4.39
CA GLU A 47 3.85 -1.83 5.62
C GLU A 47 4.26 -0.36 5.35
N ALA A 48 3.96 0.52 6.31
CA ALA A 48 4.33 1.92 6.26
C ALA A 48 5.86 2.05 6.32
N GLY A 49 6.47 2.38 5.18
CA GLY A 49 7.93 2.42 5.00
C GLY A 49 8.43 1.40 3.98
N ASN A 50 7.62 0.39 3.67
CA ASN A 50 7.84 -0.57 2.60
C ASN A 50 7.01 -0.13 1.38
N LEU A 51 7.48 0.90 0.66
CA LEU A 51 6.78 1.44 -0.52
C LEU A 51 7.30 0.78 -1.79
N TYR A 52 7.14 -0.55 -1.93
CA TYR A 52 7.53 -1.29 -3.14
C TYR A 52 6.32 -1.99 -3.75
N VAL A 53 5.93 -1.59 -4.96
CA VAL A 53 4.74 -2.14 -5.65
C VAL A 53 4.79 -3.66 -5.80
N ARG A 54 5.99 -4.22 -5.96
CA ARG A 54 6.18 -5.67 -6.20
C ARG A 54 5.90 -6.53 -4.97
N ASP A 55 6.08 -5.96 -3.78
CA ASP A 55 6.01 -6.71 -2.53
C ASP A 55 4.64 -6.58 -1.86
N GLY A 56 3.86 -5.58 -2.27
CA GLY A 56 2.49 -5.38 -1.80
C GLY A 56 1.60 -6.62 -1.93
N GLU A 57 0.73 -6.80 -0.95
CA GLU A 57 -0.30 -7.84 -0.92
C GLU A 57 -1.59 -7.32 -1.54
N LYS A 58 -2.11 -8.01 -2.56
CA LYS A 58 -3.36 -7.61 -3.22
C LYS A 58 -4.54 -7.89 -2.28
N ILE A 59 -5.30 -6.85 -1.95
CA ILE A 59 -6.49 -6.96 -1.09
C ILE A 59 -7.80 -6.98 -1.90
N ALA A 60 -7.84 -6.34 -3.07
CA ALA A 60 -9.03 -6.35 -3.93
C ALA A 60 -8.70 -6.00 -5.38
N ASP A 61 -9.56 -6.41 -6.33
CA ASP A 61 -9.44 -6.01 -7.73
C ASP A 61 -9.91 -4.57 -7.98
N THR A 62 -10.94 -4.11 -7.27
CA THR A 62 -11.53 -2.77 -7.44
C THR A 62 -11.93 -2.13 -6.11
N LEU A 63 -12.06 -0.80 -6.08
CA LEU A 63 -12.63 -0.09 -4.92
C LEU A 63 -14.08 -0.52 -4.62
N THR A 64 -14.84 -0.95 -5.62
CA THR A 64 -16.20 -1.47 -5.39
C THR A 64 -16.15 -2.80 -4.64
N ASP A 65 -15.23 -3.69 -5.00
CA ASP A 65 -15.04 -4.95 -4.28
C ASP A 65 -14.60 -4.68 -2.84
N PHE A 66 -13.69 -3.74 -2.64
CA PHE A 66 -13.20 -3.38 -1.31
C PHE A 66 -14.26 -2.67 -0.46
N LEU A 67 -14.75 -1.50 -0.88
CA LEU A 67 -15.60 -0.62 -0.05
C LEU A 67 -17.07 -1.04 0.01
N VAL A 68 -17.60 -1.67 -1.05
CA VAL A 68 -19.03 -2.02 -1.12
C VAL A 68 -19.26 -3.48 -0.75
N LYS A 69 -18.40 -4.38 -1.24
CA LYS A 69 -18.55 -5.83 -1.00
C LYS A 69 -17.75 -6.33 0.20
N GLY A 70 -16.79 -5.54 0.71
CA GLY A 70 -15.96 -5.91 1.85
C GLY A 70 -14.88 -6.94 1.51
N THR A 71 -14.56 -7.14 0.23
CA THR A 71 -13.52 -8.08 -0.21
C THR A 71 -12.15 -7.69 0.35
N GLY A 72 -11.47 -8.62 1.01
CA GLY A 72 -10.09 -8.44 1.50
C GLY A 72 -9.94 -7.53 2.72
N ILE A 73 -11.03 -7.22 3.43
CA ILE A 73 -10.99 -6.39 4.64
C ILE A 73 -10.24 -7.07 5.80
N ASP A 74 -10.26 -8.39 5.85
CA ASP A 74 -9.52 -9.22 6.80
C ASP A 74 -8.00 -9.10 6.58
N ILE A 75 -7.57 -9.09 5.32
CA ILE A 75 -6.18 -8.89 4.93
C ILE A 75 -5.74 -7.44 5.16
N ALA A 76 -6.62 -6.48 4.86
CA ALA A 76 -6.33 -5.06 4.99
C ALA A 76 -6.04 -4.60 6.43
N LEU A 77 -6.45 -5.37 7.44
CA LEU A 77 -6.36 -5.03 8.86
C LEU A 77 -5.38 -5.90 9.66
N THR A 78 -4.75 -6.89 9.03
CA THR A 78 -3.89 -7.86 9.72
C THR A 78 -2.42 -7.61 9.40
N LEU A 79 -1.56 -7.48 10.41
CA LEU A 79 -0.11 -7.50 10.24
C LEU A 79 0.40 -8.94 10.08
#